data_AF-A0A494SVY2-F1
#
_entry.id   AF-A0A494SVY2-F1
#
_cell.length_a   1.000
_cell.length_b   1.000
_cell.length_c   1.000
_cell.angle_alpha   90.00
_cell.angle_beta   90.00
_cell.angle_gamma   90.00
#
_symmetry.space_group_name_H-M   'P 1'
#
loop_
_entity.id
_entity.type
_entity.pdbx_description
1 polymer ?
#
loop_
_entity_poly.entity_id
_entity_poly.type
_entity_poly.pdbx_seq_one_letter_code
_entity_poly.pdbx_strand_id
1 'polypeptide(L)'
;MRAPSWVELAGRNAAAESVYVTGTLIVSEKTSDRIYFDFHHAPGGKWRVEHDGQPVYLAVGRTSVVVRVGDHMQQLDGDFQLPILNAEFNPRDLLGPESLLRRMSAEMTADEVARPMEMGGRASWSIRLHTPKGEAIVMAFDDATGVLVKVEDAGGRVLLQVENLTEPKGLPDSLFLWEGPIRKAPSPRDRRRRSAEDEDERIAFMRAVVAAQSRPQEVLAAITAADSENAARSALIQLLDVDEFGADAIMTTPVGQFRGDHAAANRRTLEVLEDRYRR
;
A
#
# COMPACT_ATOMS: atom_id res chain seq x y z
N MET A 1 -3.26 -10.45 -36.64
CA MET A 1 -2.89 -9.16 -36.01
C MET A 1 -1.39 -9.13 -35.81
N ARG A 2 -0.76 -7.96 -35.95
CA ARG A 2 0.66 -7.75 -35.61
C ARG A 2 0.78 -7.61 -34.09
N ALA A 3 1.80 -8.22 -33.49
CA ALA A 3 2.07 -8.06 -32.07
C ALA A 3 2.43 -6.61 -31.74
N PRO A 4 1.82 -6.00 -30.71
CA PRO A 4 2.13 -4.64 -30.30
C PRO A 4 3.52 -4.56 -29.66
N SER A 5 4.18 -3.43 -29.87
CA SER A 5 5.39 -3.04 -29.15
C SER A 5 5.08 -2.59 -27.72
N TRP A 6 6.11 -2.53 -26.87
CA TRP A 6 5.99 -1.97 -25.53
C TRP A 6 5.41 -0.55 -25.52
N VAL A 7 5.88 0.31 -26.42
CA VAL A 7 5.41 1.70 -26.53
C VAL A 7 3.92 1.75 -26.89
N GLU A 8 3.46 0.88 -27.78
CA GLU A 8 2.03 0.78 -28.11
C GLU A 8 1.20 0.28 -26.93
N LEU A 9 1.66 -0.72 -26.18
CA LEU A 9 0.98 -1.21 -24.97
C LEU A 9 0.89 -0.13 -23.89
N ALA A 10 1.98 0.58 -23.63
CA ALA A 10 2.00 1.70 -22.69
C ALA A 10 1.07 2.84 -23.14
N GLY A 11 1.05 3.16 -24.43
CA GLY A 11 0.13 4.14 -25.01
C GLY A 11 -1.33 3.75 -24.86
N ARG A 12 -1.68 2.47 -25.10
CA ARG A 12 -3.03 1.93 -24.87
C ARG A 12 -3.42 2.01 -23.40
N ASN A 13 -2.51 1.66 -22.48
CA ASN A 13 -2.76 1.75 -21.04
C ASN A 13 -3.01 3.18 -20.55
N ALA A 14 -2.27 4.15 -21.10
CA ALA A 14 -2.54 5.56 -20.82
C ALA A 14 -3.91 5.99 -21.35
N ALA A 15 -4.27 5.58 -22.58
CA ALA A 15 -5.56 5.88 -23.20
C ALA A 15 -6.75 5.22 -22.49
N ALA A 16 -6.52 4.15 -21.73
CA ALA A 16 -7.55 3.46 -20.95
C ALA A 16 -8.21 4.33 -19.86
N GLU A 17 -7.66 5.50 -19.53
CA GLU A 17 -8.35 6.51 -18.70
C GLU A 17 -9.69 6.98 -19.34
N SER A 18 -9.87 6.79 -20.64
CA SER A 18 -11.07 7.18 -21.38
C SER A 18 -12.15 6.10 -21.51
N VAL A 19 -11.93 4.89 -20.95
CA VAL A 19 -12.91 3.79 -21.02
C VAL A 19 -13.64 3.58 -19.70
N TYR A 20 -14.84 3.00 -19.77
CA TYR A 20 -15.54 2.49 -18.59
C TYR A 20 -15.11 1.05 -18.36
N VAL A 21 -14.61 0.73 -17.17
CA VAL A 21 -14.23 -0.65 -16.83
C VAL A 21 -14.66 -1.02 -15.43
N THR A 22 -15.03 -2.27 -15.24
CA THR A 22 -15.27 -2.85 -13.92
C THR A 22 -14.62 -4.22 -13.83
N GLY A 23 -14.24 -4.65 -12.64
CA GLY A 23 -13.65 -5.95 -12.43
C GLY A 23 -13.20 -6.14 -10.99
N THR A 24 -12.52 -7.25 -10.74
CA THR A 24 -11.96 -7.59 -9.43
C THR A 24 -10.44 -7.66 -9.57
N LEU A 25 -9.72 -6.83 -8.82
CA LEU A 25 -8.28 -6.91 -8.66
C LEU A 25 -7.95 -7.87 -7.52
N ILE A 26 -7.06 -8.81 -7.79
CA ILE A 26 -6.50 -9.75 -6.82
C ILE A 26 -5.03 -9.40 -6.65
N VAL A 27 -4.61 -9.12 -5.42
CA VAL A 27 -3.22 -8.79 -5.08
C VAL A 27 -2.66 -9.86 -4.17
N SER A 28 -1.49 -10.40 -4.52
CA SER A 28 -0.79 -11.39 -3.68
C SER A 28 0.15 -10.69 -2.71
N GLU A 29 -0.03 -10.87 -1.40
CA GLU A 29 0.90 -10.36 -0.41
C GLU A 29 2.04 -11.36 -0.10
N LYS A 30 3.14 -10.85 0.46
CA LYS A 30 4.33 -11.65 0.81
C LYS A 30 4.04 -12.76 1.83
N THR A 31 2.96 -12.64 2.60
CA THR A 31 2.54 -13.58 3.65
C THR A 31 1.56 -14.66 3.17
N SER A 32 1.31 -14.77 1.85
CA SER A 32 0.40 -15.74 1.19
C SER A 32 -1.10 -15.38 1.21
N ASP A 33 -1.49 -14.32 1.90
CA ASP A 33 -2.86 -13.81 1.79
C ASP A 33 -3.07 -13.07 0.48
N ARG A 34 -4.28 -13.22 -0.07
CA ARG A 34 -4.73 -12.48 -1.25
C ARG A 34 -5.71 -11.41 -0.81
N ILE A 35 -5.50 -10.20 -1.32
CA ILE A 35 -6.43 -9.09 -1.11
C ILE A 35 -7.24 -8.90 -2.39
N TYR A 36 -8.55 -8.76 -2.21
CA TYR A 36 -9.51 -8.60 -3.29
C TYR A 36 -10.08 -7.18 -3.26
N PHE A 37 -10.11 -6.55 -4.43
CA PHE A 37 -10.72 -5.26 -4.63
C PHE A 37 -11.67 -5.29 -5.82
N ASP A 38 -12.96 -5.06 -5.58
CA ASP A 38 -13.87 -4.76 -6.68
C ASP A 38 -13.70 -3.30 -7.07
N PHE A 39 -13.62 -3.03 -8.37
CA PHE A 39 -13.41 -1.67 -8.86
C PHE A 39 -14.36 -1.31 -9.99
N HIS A 40 -14.65 -0.01 -10.03
CA HIS A 40 -15.34 0.64 -11.13
C HIS A 40 -14.56 1.90 -11.51
N HIS A 41 -14.31 2.04 -12.80
CA HIS A 41 -13.67 3.20 -13.39
C HIS A 41 -14.57 3.78 -14.48
N ALA A 42 -14.63 5.12 -14.51
CA ALA A 42 -15.22 5.87 -15.60
C ALA A 42 -14.34 7.07 -15.98
N PRO A 43 -14.50 7.60 -17.20
CA PRO A 43 -13.72 8.74 -17.66
C PRO A 43 -13.84 9.97 -16.76
N GLY A 44 -12.81 10.82 -16.80
CA GLY A 44 -12.72 12.01 -15.96
C GLY A 44 -12.22 11.73 -14.54
N GLY A 45 -11.46 10.65 -14.36
CA GLY A 45 -10.87 10.27 -13.07
C GLY A 45 -11.92 9.78 -12.07
N LYS A 46 -13.01 9.17 -12.54
CA LYS A 46 -14.04 8.60 -11.68
C LYS A 46 -13.65 7.19 -11.27
N TRP A 47 -13.61 6.96 -9.96
CA TRP A 47 -13.19 5.68 -9.40
C TRP A 47 -14.06 5.32 -8.21
N ARG A 48 -14.37 4.03 -8.13
CA ARG A 48 -14.89 3.39 -6.93
C ARG A 48 -14.09 2.12 -6.72
N VAL A 49 -13.58 1.95 -5.51
CA VAL A 49 -12.93 0.71 -5.08
C VAL A 49 -13.61 0.23 -3.81
N GLU A 50 -13.93 -1.06 -3.80
CA GLU A 50 -14.51 -1.76 -2.68
C GLU A 50 -13.56 -2.85 -2.19
N HIS A 51 -13.58 -3.08 -0.88
CA HIS A 51 -12.92 -4.19 -0.23
C HIS A 51 -13.95 -4.82 0.72
N ASP A 52 -14.11 -6.14 0.67
CA ASP A 52 -15.15 -6.88 1.41
C ASP A 52 -16.57 -6.28 1.25
N GLY A 53 -16.90 -5.87 0.02
CA GLY A 53 -18.19 -5.26 -0.34
C GLY A 53 -18.42 -3.87 0.26
N GLN A 54 -17.39 -3.23 0.81
CA GLN A 54 -17.46 -1.88 1.36
C GLN A 54 -16.63 -0.92 0.52
N PRO A 55 -17.18 0.24 0.11
CA PRO A 55 -16.38 1.26 -0.58
C PRO A 55 -15.29 1.79 0.34
N VAL A 56 -14.05 1.66 -0.11
CA VAL A 56 -12.82 2.10 0.57
C VAL A 56 -12.20 3.32 -0.10
N TYR A 57 -12.51 3.55 -1.38
CA TYR A 57 -12.05 4.69 -2.15
C TYR A 57 -13.12 5.12 -3.15
N LEU A 58 -13.39 6.41 -3.20
CA LEU A 58 -14.27 7.06 -4.16
C LEU A 58 -13.58 8.32 -4.70
N ALA A 59 -13.65 8.53 -6.00
CA ALA A 59 -13.16 9.74 -6.62
C ALA A 59 -14.06 10.22 -7.75
N VAL A 60 -14.20 11.54 -7.84
CA VAL A 60 -14.70 12.26 -9.02
C VAL A 60 -13.66 13.29 -9.41
N GLY A 61 -12.83 12.94 -10.38
CA GLY A 61 -11.67 13.74 -10.76
C GLY A 61 -10.56 13.70 -9.70
N ARG A 62 -9.69 14.71 -9.73
CA ARG A 62 -8.49 14.76 -8.87
C ARG A 62 -8.70 15.46 -7.52
N THR A 63 -9.81 16.20 -7.37
CA THR A 63 -10.03 17.11 -6.23
C THR A 63 -11.13 16.64 -5.29
N SER A 64 -12.01 15.74 -5.75
CA SER A 64 -13.06 15.15 -4.92
C SER A 64 -12.73 13.69 -4.68
N VAL A 65 -11.87 13.44 -3.69
CA VAL A 65 -11.46 12.09 -3.29
C VAL A 65 -11.92 11.85 -1.86
N VAL A 66 -12.57 10.70 -1.65
CA VAL A 66 -13.08 10.26 -0.35
C VAL A 66 -12.58 8.85 -0.08
N VAL A 67 -12.10 8.61 1.13
CA VAL A 67 -11.51 7.34 1.52
C VAL A 67 -12.07 6.85 2.84
N ARG A 68 -12.10 5.53 3.02
CA ARG A 68 -12.52 4.94 4.29
C ARG A 68 -11.37 4.94 5.29
N VAL A 69 -11.62 5.43 6.49
CA VAL A 69 -10.68 5.36 7.63
C VAL A 69 -11.44 4.74 8.80
N GLY A 70 -11.17 3.47 9.08
CA GLY A 70 -11.97 2.70 10.03
C GLY A 70 -13.45 2.65 9.60
N ASP A 71 -14.32 3.22 10.42
CA ASP A 71 -15.78 3.17 10.27
C ASP A 71 -16.39 4.33 9.44
N HIS A 72 -15.60 5.32 9.04
CA HIS A 72 -16.12 6.53 8.40
C HIS A 72 -15.42 6.88 7.09
N MET A 73 -16.11 7.67 6.26
CA MET A 73 -15.52 8.27 5.06
C MET A 73 -14.91 9.63 5.38
N GLN A 74 -13.72 9.88 4.84
CA GLN A 74 -12.97 11.11 5.02
C GLN A 74 -12.63 11.73 3.66
N GLN A 75 -12.85 13.02 3.50
CA GLN A 75 -12.39 13.76 2.32
C GLN A 75 -10.88 13.93 2.38
N LEU A 76 -10.16 13.58 1.32
CA LEU A 76 -8.75 13.87 1.18
C LEU A 76 -8.54 15.29 0.62
N ASP A 77 -7.74 16.09 1.32
CA ASP A 77 -7.22 17.36 0.82
C ASP A 77 -5.72 17.17 0.48
N GLY A 78 -5.37 17.28 -0.81
CA GLY A 78 -4.00 17.24 -1.33
C GLY A 78 -3.45 15.86 -1.69
N ASP A 79 -2.13 15.81 -2.00
CA ASP A 79 -1.36 14.61 -2.38
C ASP A 79 -1.21 13.62 -1.21
N PHE A 80 -2.29 12.94 -0.86
CA PHE A 80 -2.19 11.74 -0.06
C PHE A 80 -1.79 10.57 -0.98
N GLN A 81 -0.64 9.95 -0.70
CA GLN A 81 -0.48 8.54 -1.01
C GLN A 81 -1.64 7.79 -0.33
N LEU A 82 -2.11 6.68 -0.89
CA LEU A 82 -3.20 5.89 -0.32
C LEU A 82 -2.61 4.79 0.59
N PRO A 83 -2.21 5.05 1.85
CA PRO A 83 -1.81 4.00 2.78
C PRO A 83 -3.01 3.12 3.18
N ILE A 84 -4.24 3.54 2.85
CA ILE A 84 -5.49 2.94 3.34
C ILE A 84 -5.74 1.52 2.80
N LEU A 85 -5.06 1.09 1.74
CA LEU A 85 -5.30 -0.22 1.16
C LEU A 85 -4.33 -1.30 1.66
N ASN A 86 -3.27 -0.94 2.40
CA ASN A 86 -2.17 -1.81 2.89
C ASN A 86 -1.52 -2.77 1.87
N ALA A 87 -2.02 -2.83 0.64
CA ALA A 87 -1.60 -3.70 -0.44
C ALA A 87 -0.50 -3.03 -1.28
N GLU A 88 0.42 -3.86 -1.78
CA GLU A 88 1.49 -3.43 -2.68
C GLU A 88 0.95 -2.82 -4.00
N PHE A 89 -0.24 -3.25 -4.42
CA PHE A 89 -0.93 -2.76 -5.61
C PHE A 89 -2.39 -2.39 -5.30
N ASN A 90 -2.94 -1.44 -6.05
CA ASN A 90 -4.33 -1.03 -5.95
C ASN A 90 -4.96 -0.79 -7.33
N PRO A 91 -6.30 -0.71 -7.45
CA PRO A 91 -6.95 -0.60 -8.76
C PRO A 91 -6.55 0.62 -9.61
N ARG A 92 -6.05 1.71 -9.01
CA ARG A 92 -5.54 2.86 -9.79
C ARG A 92 -4.23 2.57 -10.50
N ASP A 93 -3.54 1.51 -10.10
CA ASP A 93 -2.30 1.06 -10.75
C ASP A 93 -2.57 0.42 -12.12
N LEU A 94 -3.83 0.08 -12.44
CA LEU A 94 -4.19 -0.71 -13.61
C LEU A 94 -4.24 0.11 -14.91
N LEU A 95 -4.52 1.41 -14.86
CA LEU A 95 -4.74 2.24 -16.05
C LEU A 95 -4.56 3.73 -15.82
N GLY A 96 -4.33 4.46 -16.91
CA GLY A 96 -4.32 5.91 -16.92
C GLY A 96 -3.05 6.55 -16.34
N PRO A 97 -3.07 7.86 -16.04
CA PRO A 97 -1.88 8.62 -15.67
C PRO A 97 -1.32 8.21 -14.32
N GLU A 98 -2.13 7.69 -13.40
CA GLU A 98 -1.65 7.29 -12.08
C GLU A 98 -1.30 5.79 -12.02
N SER A 99 -1.20 5.13 -13.18
CA SER A 99 -0.95 3.69 -13.29
C SER A 99 0.47 3.29 -12.87
N LEU A 100 0.64 2.00 -12.61
CA LEU A 100 1.93 1.38 -12.36
C LEU A 100 2.93 1.70 -13.47
N LEU A 101 2.47 1.67 -14.73
CA LEU A 101 3.32 1.93 -15.88
C LEU A 101 3.92 3.33 -15.81
N ARG A 102 3.13 4.37 -15.55
CA ARG A 102 3.68 5.75 -15.44
C ARG A 102 4.71 5.86 -14.32
N ARG A 103 4.55 5.12 -13.21
CA ARG A 103 5.56 5.09 -12.12
C ARG A 103 6.85 4.37 -12.52
N MET A 104 6.77 3.39 -13.41
CA MET A 104 7.92 2.56 -13.81
C MET A 104 8.57 3.01 -15.14
N SER A 105 7.85 3.71 -16.02
CA SER A 105 8.12 3.74 -17.47
C SER A 105 9.35 4.50 -17.94
N ALA A 106 10.04 5.27 -17.09
CA ALA A 106 11.19 6.04 -17.58
C ALA A 106 12.41 5.15 -17.91
N GLU A 107 12.53 3.98 -17.27
CA GLU A 107 13.78 3.22 -17.28
C GLU A 107 13.60 1.73 -17.58
N MET A 108 12.39 1.29 -17.97
CA MET A 108 12.14 -0.11 -18.32
C MET A 108 12.50 -0.43 -19.77
N THR A 109 13.14 -1.58 -19.98
CA THR A 109 13.46 -2.12 -21.31
C THR A 109 12.71 -3.40 -21.56
N ALA A 110 12.09 -3.53 -22.74
CA ALA A 110 11.43 -4.77 -23.16
C ALA A 110 12.43 -5.74 -23.81
N ASP A 111 12.39 -7.01 -23.40
CA ASP A 111 13.26 -8.06 -23.93
C ASP A 111 12.79 -8.61 -25.27
N GLU A 112 11.47 -8.70 -25.42
CA GLU A 112 10.84 -9.52 -26.45
C GLU A 112 9.62 -8.84 -27.06
N VAL A 113 9.21 -9.36 -28.21
CA VAL A 113 7.94 -9.03 -28.83
C VAL A 113 6.80 -9.52 -27.93
N ALA A 114 5.74 -8.72 -27.81
CA ALA A 114 4.57 -9.10 -27.02
C ALA A 114 3.96 -10.41 -27.52
N ARG A 115 3.55 -11.27 -26.60
CA ARG A 115 2.98 -12.59 -26.89
C ARG A 115 1.47 -12.59 -26.63
N PRO A 116 0.64 -13.10 -27.55
CA PRO A 116 -0.79 -13.17 -27.32
C PRO A 116 -1.09 -14.18 -26.20
N MET A 117 -2.08 -13.87 -25.39
CA MET A 117 -2.60 -14.74 -24.35
C MET A 117 -4.10 -14.48 -24.13
N GLU A 118 -4.73 -15.29 -23.29
CA GLU A 118 -6.11 -15.09 -22.86
C GLU A 118 -6.14 -14.95 -21.33
N MET A 119 -6.90 -13.97 -20.84
CA MET A 119 -7.12 -13.72 -19.41
C MET A 119 -8.62 -13.54 -19.18
N GLY A 120 -9.23 -14.41 -18.37
CA GLY A 120 -10.67 -14.32 -18.08
C GLY A 120 -11.57 -14.36 -19.32
N GLY A 121 -11.20 -15.13 -20.35
CA GLY A 121 -11.93 -15.20 -21.62
C GLY A 121 -11.73 -14.01 -22.55
N ARG A 122 -10.80 -13.10 -22.23
CA ARG A 122 -10.49 -11.90 -23.03
C ARG A 122 -9.11 -12.00 -23.64
N ALA A 123 -8.98 -11.59 -24.90
CA ALA A 123 -7.70 -11.50 -25.58
C ALA A 123 -6.79 -10.48 -24.87
N SER A 124 -5.54 -10.86 -24.63
CA SER A 124 -4.55 -10.05 -23.94
C SER A 124 -3.17 -10.19 -24.57
N TRP A 125 -2.29 -9.24 -24.30
CA TRP A 125 -0.90 -9.25 -24.72
C TRP A 125 0.02 -9.26 -23.51
N SER A 126 0.92 -10.23 -23.44
CA SER A 126 1.98 -10.30 -22.42
C SER A 126 3.29 -9.77 -22.95
N ILE A 127 4.06 -9.08 -22.11
CA ILE A 127 5.39 -8.60 -22.43
C ILE A 127 6.30 -8.73 -21.22
N ARG A 128 7.54 -9.18 -21.46
CA ARG A 128 8.59 -9.25 -20.45
C ARG A 128 9.42 -7.96 -20.49
N LEU A 129 9.61 -7.37 -19.33
CA LEU A 129 10.31 -6.12 -19.12
C LEU A 129 11.39 -6.29 -18.04
N HIS A 130 12.50 -5.58 -18.16
CA HIS A 130 13.46 -5.43 -17.08
C HIS A 130 13.30 -4.09 -16.38
N THR A 131 13.38 -4.14 -15.05
CA THR A 131 13.58 -2.96 -14.22
C THR A 131 15.02 -2.44 -14.38
N PRO A 132 15.30 -1.20 -13.94
CA PRO A 132 16.65 -0.62 -14.01
C PRO A 132 17.68 -1.41 -13.19
N LYS A 133 17.19 -2.16 -12.19
CA LYS A 133 18.00 -3.05 -11.34
C LYS A 133 18.25 -4.43 -11.98
N GLY A 134 17.77 -4.65 -13.20
CA GLY A 134 17.91 -5.90 -13.95
C GLY A 134 16.87 -6.97 -13.61
N GLU A 135 15.92 -6.69 -12.71
CA GLU A 135 14.88 -7.65 -12.34
C GLU A 135 13.86 -7.77 -13.49
N ALA A 136 13.53 -9.00 -13.89
CA ALA A 136 12.52 -9.23 -14.92
C ALA A 136 11.11 -9.24 -14.30
N ILE A 137 10.15 -8.64 -14.99
CA ILE A 137 8.73 -8.75 -14.70
C ILE A 137 7.97 -9.05 -15.98
N VAL A 138 6.86 -9.78 -15.86
CA VAL A 138 5.94 -10.00 -16.97
C VAL A 138 4.67 -9.22 -16.68
N MET A 139 4.27 -8.38 -17.63
CA MET A 139 3.02 -7.64 -17.60
C MET A 139 2.07 -8.16 -18.67
N ALA A 140 0.77 -8.20 -18.40
CA ALA A 140 -0.24 -8.48 -19.41
C ALA A 140 -1.30 -7.38 -19.48
N PHE A 141 -1.73 -7.06 -20.70
CA PHE A 141 -2.70 -6.00 -20.99
C PHE A 141 -3.89 -6.57 -21.76
N ASP A 142 -5.10 -6.21 -21.37
CA ASP A 142 -6.31 -6.51 -22.15
C ASP A 142 -6.23 -5.82 -23.51
N ASP A 143 -6.43 -6.57 -24.60
CA ASP A 143 -6.22 -6.05 -25.96
C ASP A 143 -7.25 -4.96 -26.32
N ALA A 144 -8.49 -5.12 -25.85
CA ALA A 144 -9.60 -4.22 -26.18
C ALA A 144 -9.52 -2.91 -25.39
N THR A 145 -9.25 -2.97 -24.09
CA THR A 145 -9.28 -1.79 -23.20
C THR A 145 -7.91 -1.19 -22.92
N GLY A 146 -6.82 -1.94 -23.08
CA GLY A 146 -5.47 -1.52 -22.69
C GLY A 146 -5.18 -1.57 -21.19
N VAL A 147 -6.12 -2.07 -20.38
CA VAL A 147 -5.96 -2.20 -18.92
C VAL A 147 -4.88 -3.23 -18.59
N LEU A 148 -4.03 -2.93 -17.62
CA LEU A 148 -3.09 -3.89 -17.04
C LEU A 148 -3.89 -4.95 -16.27
N VAL A 149 -3.82 -6.20 -16.70
CA VAL A 149 -4.60 -7.32 -16.12
C VAL A 149 -3.75 -8.33 -15.36
N LYS A 150 -2.42 -8.26 -15.47
CA LYS A 150 -1.51 -9.15 -14.72
C LYS A 150 -0.14 -8.52 -14.55
N VAL A 151 0.47 -8.72 -13.37
CA VAL A 151 1.91 -8.54 -13.13
C VAL A 151 2.45 -9.79 -12.44
N GLU A 152 3.57 -10.29 -12.95
CA GLU A 152 4.29 -11.45 -12.43
C GLU A 152 5.77 -11.09 -12.26
N ASP A 153 6.37 -11.50 -11.14
CA ASP A 153 7.80 -11.30 -10.89
C ASP A 153 8.67 -12.33 -11.62
N ALA A 154 10.00 -12.16 -11.55
CA ALA A 154 10.96 -13.06 -12.18
C ALA A 154 10.85 -14.52 -11.71
N GLY A 155 10.29 -14.75 -10.51
CA GLY A 155 10.08 -16.08 -9.94
C GLY A 155 8.78 -16.74 -10.39
N GLY A 156 7.99 -16.10 -11.25
CA GLY A 156 6.69 -16.60 -11.69
C GLY A 156 5.57 -16.34 -10.69
N ARG A 157 5.81 -15.58 -9.62
CA ARG A 157 4.78 -15.25 -8.64
C ARG A 157 3.93 -14.10 -9.19
N VAL A 158 2.62 -14.35 -9.28
CA VAL A 158 1.63 -13.35 -9.69
C VAL A 158 1.44 -12.35 -8.56
N LEU A 159 1.87 -11.12 -8.77
CA LEU A 159 1.76 -10.02 -7.81
C LEU A 159 0.37 -9.39 -7.85
N LEU A 160 -0.18 -9.23 -9.06
CA LEU A 160 -1.54 -8.79 -9.27
C LEU A 160 -2.17 -9.49 -10.48
N GLN A 161 -3.49 -9.70 -10.40
CA GLN A 161 -4.30 -10.22 -11.50
C GLN A 161 -5.69 -9.57 -11.46
N VAL A 162 -6.24 -9.27 -12.63
CA VAL A 162 -7.63 -8.81 -12.78
C VAL A 162 -8.51 -9.94 -13.27
N GLU A 163 -9.64 -10.13 -12.61
CA GLU A 163 -10.70 -11.06 -12.99
C GLU A 163 -12.01 -10.31 -13.26
N ASN A 164 -12.96 -10.98 -13.94
CA ASN A 164 -14.28 -10.45 -14.25
C ASN A 164 -14.26 -9.06 -14.94
N LEU A 165 -13.21 -8.78 -15.73
CA LEU A 165 -13.07 -7.51 -16.41
C LEU A 165 -14.18 -7.33 -17.45
N THR A 166 -14.95 -6.25 -17.33
CA THR A 166 -15.98 -5.87 -18.28
C THR A 166 -15.83 -4.41 -18.69
N GLU A 167 -16.30 -4.10 -19.90
CA GLU A 167 -16.29 -2.77 -20.50
C GLU A 167 -17.74 -2.33 -20.74
N PRO A 168 -18.44 -1.83 -19.70
CA PRO A 168 -19.81 -1.36 -19.85
C PRO A 168 -19.87 -0.12 -20.74
N LYS A 169 -21.02 0.13 -21.37
CA LYS A 169 -21.23 1.34 -22.20
C LYS A 169 -21.25 2.65 -21.39
N GLY A 170 -21.47 2.55 -20.09
CA GLY A 170 -21.55 3.67 -19.16
C GLY A 170 -21.81 3.19 -17.73
N LEU A 171 -21.59 4.07 -16.76
CA LEU A 171 -21.84 3.85 -15.34
C LEU A 171 -22.57 5.06 -14.77
N PRO A 172 -23.53 4.88 -13.84
CA PRO A 172 -24.26 5.99 -13.25
C PRO A 172 -23.33 6.83 -12.36
N ASP A 173 -23.45 8.16 -12.43
CA ASP A 173 -22.59 9.07 -11.66
C ASP A 173 -22.71 8.89 -10.14
N SER A 174 -23.90 8.50 -9.66
CA SER A 174 -24.13 8.20 -8.25
C SER A 174 -23.26 7.07 -7.70
N LEU A 175 -22.75 6.17 -8.56
CA LEU A 175 -21.86 5.09 -8.15
C LEU A 175 -20.56 5.62 -7.50
N PHE A 176 -20.08 6.77 -8.00
CA PHE A 176 -18.80 7.37 -7.60
C PHE A 176 -18.93 8.35 -6.43
N LEU A 177 -20.16 8.56 -5.95
CA LEU A 177 -20.46 9.51 -4.89
C LEU A 177 -20.73 8.77 -3.58
N TRP A 178 -20.32 9.38 -2.47
CA TRP A 178 -20.72 8.94 -1.14
C TRP A 178 -21.91 9.77 -0.68
N GLU A 179 -23.03 9.11 -0.39
CA GLU A 179 -24.25 9.78 0.09
C GLU A 179 -24.26 9.97 1.62
N GLY A 180 -23.40 9.25 2.33
CA GLY A 180 -23.30 9.33 3.78
C GLY A 180 -22.49 10.52 4.29
N PRO A 181 -22.33 10.65 5.62
CA PRO A 181 -21.51 11.70 6.20
C PRO A 181 -20.05 11.57 5.80
N ILE A 182 -19.42 12.71 5.50
CA ILE A 182 -17.99 12.82 5.19
C ILE A 182 -17.32 13.63 6.30
N ARG A 183 -16.28 13.08 6.91
CA ARG A 183 -15.40 13.84 7.81
C ARG A 183 -14.41 14.63 6.97
N LYS A 184 -14.20 15.90 7.32
CA LYS A 184 -13.12 16.68 6.71
C LYS A 184 -11.79 16.11 7.19
N ALA A 185 -10.79 16.03 6.31
CA ALA A 185 -9.44 15.73 6.76
C ALA A 185 -8.98 16.74 7.82
N PRO A 186 -8.14 16.32 8.78
CA PRO A 186 -7.46 17.26 9.67
C PRO A 186 -6.74 18.32 8.85
N SER A 187 -6.72 19.56 9.35
CA SER A 187 -6.07 20.66 8.63
C SER A 187 -4.59 20.34 8.40
N PRO A 188 -3.93 20.91 7.38
CA PRO A 188 -2.50 20.70 7.16
C PRO A 188 -1.62 21.03 8.39
N ARG A 189 -2.09 21.91 9.29
CA ARG A 189 -1.44 22.22 10.58
C ARG A 189 -1.60 21.07 11.58
N ASP A 190 -2.80 20.50 11.66
CA ASP A 190 -3.07 19.32 12.51
C ASP A 190 -2.35 18.08 11.98
N ARG A 191 -2.11 17.98 10.67
CA ARG A 191 -1.28 16.91 10.07
C ARG A 191 0.19 17.05 10.40
N ARG A 192 0.75 18.26 10.43
CA ARG A 192 2.14 18.48 10.88
C ARG A 192 2.30 18.15 12.35
N ARG A 193 1.30 18.51 13.16
CA ARG A 193 1.26 18.18 14.58
C ARG A 193 1.13 16.67 14.82
N ARG A 194 0.22 15.99 14.09
CA ARG A 194 0.11 14.52 14.12
C ARG A 194 1.34 13.81 13.57
N SER A 195 1.93 14.28 12.48
CA SER A 195 3.18 13.70 11.96
C SER A 195 4.33 13.87 12.94
N ALA A 196 4.37 14.97 13.69
CA ALA A 196 5.34 15.17 14.76
C ALA A 196 5.02 14.29 15.97
N GLU A 197 3.76 14.18 16.40
CA GLU A 197 3.31 13.30 17.48
C GLU A 197 3.53 11.81 17.11
N ASP A 198 3.26 11.39 15.87
CA ASP A 198 3.51 10.04 15.33
C ASP A 198 5.02 9.75 15.19
N GLU A 199 5.83 10.77 14.88
CA GLU A 199 7.30 10.65 14.82
C GLU A 199 7.91 10.64 16.22
N ASP A 200 7.36 11.40 17.17
CA ASP A 200 7.70 11.38 18.59
C ASP A 200 7.37 10.03 19.22
N GLU A 201 6.16 9.50 18.98
CA GLU A 201 5.74 8.17 19.41
C GLU A 201 6.60 7.09 18.75
N ARG A 202 6.93 7.21 17.47
CA ARG A 202 7.82 6.26 16.79
C ARG A 202 9.25 6.30 17.34
N ILE A 203 9.77 7.47 17.67
CA ILE A 203 11.09 7.62 18.31
C ILE A 203 11.05 7.07 19.74
N ALA A 204 10.00 7.35 20.51
CA ALA A 204 9.80 6.82 21.86
C ALA A 204 9.70 5.28 21.85
N PHE A 205 8.92 4.71 20.92
CA PHE A 205 8.84 3.27 20.69
C PHE A 205 10.22 2.67 20.38
N MET A 206 10.95 3.25 19.42
CA MET A 206 12.26 2.74 19.01
C MET A 206 13.31 2.86 20.13
N ARG A 207 13.28 3.94 20.92
CA ARG A 207 14.13 4.10 22.11
C ARG A 207 13.85 3.01 23.13
N ALA A 208 12.58 2.76 23.44
CA ALA A 208 12.18 1.74 24.39
C ALA A 208 12.59 0.33 23.96
N VAL A 209 12.41 0.00 22.68
CA VAL A 209 12.82 -1.30 22.11
C VAL A 209 14.35 -1.47 22.14
N VAL A 210 15.12 -0.44 21.77
CA VAL A 210 16.61 -0.49 21.79
C VAL A 210 17.14 -0.58 23.23
N ALA A 211 16.53 0.14 24.18
CA ALA A 211 16.86 0.06 25.59
C ALA A 211 16.61 -1.36 26.13
N ALA A 212 15.43 -1.93 25.84
CA ALA A 212 15.08 -3.29 26.25
C ALA A 212 15.99 -4.36 25.62
N GLN A 213 16.33 -4.23 24.34
CA GLN A 213 17.26 -5.12 23.63
C GLN A 213 18.70 -5.06 24.15
N SER A 214 19.08 -3.97 24.82
CA SER A 214 20.40 -3.83 25.41
C SER A 214 20.51 -4.53 26.78
N ARG A 215 19.38 -4.84 27.42
CA ARG A 215 19.28 -5.50 28.74
C ARG A 215 18.21 -6.61 28.77
N PRO A 216 18.22 -7.57 27.81
CA PRO A 216 17.08 -8.45 27.57
C PRO A 216 16.77 -9.40 28.73
N GLN A 217 17.79 -9.84 29.48
CA GLN A 217 17.60 -10.72 30.63
C GLN A 217 16.94 -9.99 31.82
N GLU A 218 17.30 -8.72 32.03
CA GLU A 218 16.76 -7.89 33.10
C GLU A 218 15.30 -7.49 32.82
N VAL A 219 14.98 -7.21 31.56
CA VAL A 219 13.61 -6.95 31.10
C VAL A 219 12.72 -8.17 31.32
N LEU A 220 13.17 -9.36 30.91
CA LEU A 220 12.39 -10.57 31.09
C LEU A 220 12.23 -10.93 32.58
N ALA A 221 13.27 -10.70 33.40
CA ALA A 221 13.18 -10.88 34.84
C ALA A 221 12.17 -9.91 35.49
N ALA A 222 12.16 -8.64 35.08
CA ALA A 222 11.22 -7.63 35.58
C ALA A 222 9.77 -7.95 35.21
N ILE A 223 9.51 -8.43 33.99
CA ILE A 223 8.16 -8.82 33.55
C ILE A 223 7.69 -10.09 34.27
N THR A 224 8.58 -11.08 34.45
CA THR A 224 8.21 -12.36 35.07
C THR A 224 8.07 -12.28 36.60
N ALA A 225 8.73 -11.33 37.25
CA ALA A 225 8.62 -11.09 38.68
C ALA A 225 7.43 -10.19 39.08
N ALA A 226 6.71 -9.61 38.11
CA ALA A 226 5.60 -8.71 38.38
C ALA A 226 4.29 -9.47 38.63
N ASP A 227 3.60 -9.10 39.71
CA ASP A 227 2.31 -9.70 40.10
C ASP A 227 1.11 -9.19 39.27
N SER A 228 1.30 -8.18 38.43
CA SER A 228 0.27 -7.61 37.57
C SER A 228 0.86 -6.85 36.38
N GLU A 229 0.04 -6.60 35.36
CA GLU A 229 0.41 -5.80 34.18
C GLU A 229 0.87 -4.38 34.56
N ASN A 230 0.17 -3.73 35.49
CA ASN A 230 0.55 -2.39 35.98
C ASN A 230 1.88 -2.40 36.76
N ALA A 231 2.15 -3.48 37.50
CA ALA A 231 3.42 -3.66 38.19
C ALA A 231 4.57 -3.92 37.21
N ALA A 232 4.33 -4.70 36.15
CA ALA A 232 5.30 -4.93 35.07
C ALA A 232 5.62 -3.64 34.32
N ARG A 233 4.59 -2.85 33.96
CA ARG A 233 4.73 -1.54 33.32
C ARG A 233 5.58 -0.59 34.16
N SER A 234 5.26 -0.47 35.45
CA SER A 234 6.00 0.38 36.39
C SER A 234 7.46 -0.06 36.57
N ALA A 235 7.71 -1.38 36.61
CA ALA A 235 9.07 -1.92 36.69
C ALA A 235 9.89 -1.64 35.42
N LEU A 236 9.28 -1.69 34.24
CA LEU A 236 9.95 -1.39 32.96
C LEU A 236 10.27 0.10 32.81
N ILE A 237 9.36 0.99 33.20
CA ILE A 237 9.59 2.45 33.26
C ILE A 237 10.84 2.74 34.09
N GLN A 238 10.93 2.18 35.30
CA GLN A 238 12.07 2.40 36.20
C GLN A 238 13.36 1.74 35.70
N LEU A 239 13.27 0.54 35.13
CA LEU A 239 14.43 -0.22 34.69
C LEU A 239 15.11 0.40 33.46
N LEU A 240 14.31 0.95 32.54
CA LEU A 240 14.77 1.38 31.22
C LEU A 240 14.72 2.89 31.00
N ASP A 241 14.22 3.65 31.97
CA ASP A 241 14.03 5.11 31.90
C ASP A 241 13.19 5.52 30.66
N VAL A 242 12.07 4.81 30.48
CA VAL A 242 11.11 5.04 29.39
C VAL A 242 9.81 5.59 29.94
N ASP A 243 9.03 6.26 29.11
CA ASP A 243 7.68 6.72 29.46
C ASP A 243 6.66 5.55 29.46
N GLU A 244 5.41 5.84 29.86
CA GLU A 244 4.34 4.84 29.91
C GLU A 244 4.07 4.20 28.54
N PHE A 245 4.18 4.99 27.47
CA PHE A 245 4.03 4.53 26.10
C PHE A 245 5.16 3.55 25.70
N GLY A 246 6.41 3.87 26.02
CA GLY A 246 7.56 3.01 25.79
C GLY A 246 7.50 1.70 26.59
N ALA A 247 6.99 1.74 27.82
CA ALA A 247 6.77 0.53 28.62
C ALA A 247 5.69 -0.37 28.00
N ASP A 248 4.58 0.20 27.51
CA ASP A 248 3.52 -0.53 26.82
C ASP A 248 3.99 -1.17 25.51
N ALA A 249 4.82 -0.44 24.77
CA ALA A 249 5.48 -0.93 23.57
C ALA A 249 6.35 -2.17 23.84
N ILE A 250 7.11 -2.19 24.95
CA ILE A 250 7.94 -3.33 25.33
C ILE A 250 7.08 -4.52 25.73
N MET A 251 6.02 -4.31 26.50
CA MET A 251 5.12 -5.37 26.96
C MET A 251 4.35 -6.05 25.81
N THR A 252 4.08 -5.31 24.73
CA THR A 252 3.41 -5.82 23.52
C THR A 252 4.38 -6.40 22.49
N THR A 253 5.70 -6.23 22.68
CA THR A 253 6.73 -6.76 21.80
C THR A 253 6.94 -8.26 22.05
N PRO A 254 6.90 -9.12 21.01
CA PRO A 254 7.13 -10.55 21.16
C PRO A 254 8.51 -10.85 21.77
N VAL A 255 8.57 -11.74 22.77
CA VAL A 255 9.79 -12.08 23.52
C VAL A 255 10.98 -12.46 22.61
N GLY A 256 10.72 -13.05 21.44
CA GLY A 256 11.74 -13.40 20.44
C GLY A 256 12.48 -12.21 19.80
N GLN A 257 11.94 -10.99 19.91
CA GLN A 257 12.53 -9.77 19.35
C GLN A 257 13.58 -9.11 20.25
N PHE A 258 13.77 -9.59 21.49
CA PHE A 258 14.83 -9.12 22.38
C PHE A 258 16.18 -9.84 22.17
N ARG A 259 16.33 -10.56 21.05
CA ARG A 259 17.59 -11.23 20.65
C ARG A 259 18.61 -10.22 20.10
N GLY A 260 19.89 -10.41 20.44
CA GLY A 260 20.98 -9.48 20.13
C GLY A 260 21.17 -9.15 18.64
N ASP A 261 20.76 -10.04 17.74
CA ASP A 261 20.90 -9.86 16.29
C ASP A 261 20.01 -8.73 15.72
N HIS A 262 18.90 -8.41 16.39
CA HIS A 262 18.02 -7.29 16.03
C HIS A 262 18.47 -5.95 16.62
N ALA A 263 19.26 -5.98 17.70
CA ALA A 263 19.68 -4.78 18.43
C ALA A 263 20.56 -3.85 17.58
N ALA A 264 21.46 -4.41 16.76
CA ALA A 264 22.37 -3.61 15.93
C ALA A 264 21.69 -2.97 14.72
N ALA A 265 20.60 -3.57 14.21
CA ALA A 265 19.79 -3.01 13.13
C ALA A 265 18.87 -1.91 13.68
N ASN A 266 18.16 -2.18 14.78
CA ASN A 266 17.25 -1.24 15.41
C ASN A 266 17.96 0.00 15.97
N ARG A 267 19.19 -0.14 16.50
CA ARG A 267 20.01 0.99 16.93
C ARG A 267 20.38 1.93 15.78
N ARG A 268 20.77 1.36 14.62
CA ARG A 268 21.03 2.15 13.40
C ARG A 268 19.76 2.84 12.89
N THR A 269 18.61 2.17 12.95
CA THR A 269 17.34 2.80 12.60
C THR A 269 16.98 3.94 13.55
N LEU A 270 17.20 3.76 14.86
CA LEU A 270 16.97 4.82 15.86
C LEU A 270 17.89 6.02 15.62
N GLU A 271 19.18 5.81 15.39
CA GLU A 271 20.15 6.89 15.07
C GLU A 271 19.70 7.70 13.85
N VAL A 272 19.24 7.04 12.78
CA VAL A 272 18.74 7.71 11.57
C VAL A 272 17.46 8.51 11.83
N LEU A 273 16.58 8.02 12.71
CA LEU A 273 15.35 8.74 13.08
C LEU A 273 15.65 9.96 13.97
N GLU A 274 16.55 9.82 14.95
CA GLU A 274 16.95 10.94 15.81
C GLU A 274 17.72 12.03 15.05
N ASP A 275 18.62 11.65 14.13
CA ASP A 275 19.34 12.60 13.29
C ASP A 275 18.43 13.35 12.32
N ARG A 276 17.33 12.72 11.89
CA ARG A 276 16.30 13.37 11.08
C ARG A 276 15.47 14.34 11.91
N TYR A 277 15.13 13.97 13.14
CA TYR A 277 14.33 14.78 14.05
C TYR A 277 15.05 16.05 14.53
N ARG A 278 16.39 16.02 14.61
CA ARG A 278 17.21 17.18 15.03
C ARG A 278 17.48 18.20 13.92
N ARG A 279 17.14 17.92 12.66
CA ARG A 279 17.39 18.79 11.49
C ARG A 279 16.15 19.55 11.06
#